data_AF-A0A1G6PQU3-F1
#
_entry.id   AF-A0A1G6PQU3-F1
#
_cell.length_a   1.000
_cell.length_b   1.000
_cell.length_c   1.000
_cell.angle_alpha   90.00
_cell.angle_beta   90.00
_cell.angle_gamma   90.00
#
_symmetry.space_group_name_H-M   'P 1'
#
loop_
_entity.id
_entity.type
_entity.pdbx_description
1 polymer ?
#
loop_
_entity_poly.entity_id
_entity_poly.type
_entity_poly.pdbx_seq_one_letter_code
_entity_poly.pdbx_strand_id
1 'polypeptide(L)' 'MTKTDLARRRGLLVWEAACEQLNDALQSAPARPPLTLEQIDDAIRLARKALDELEDAFYT' A
#
# COMPACT_ATOMS: atom_id res chain seq x y z
N MET A 1 -9.64 -21.05 -10.91
CA MET A 1 -8.99 -20.05 -10.04
C MET A 1 -9.62 -20.17 -8.68
N THR A 2 -8.84 -20.53 -7.66
CA THR A 2 -9.37 -20.77 -6.30
C THR A 2 -9.59 -19.44 -5.56
N LYS A 3 -10.38 -19.44 -4.47
CA LYS A 3 -10.54 -18.26 -3.61
C LYS A 3 -9.20 -17.73 -3.10
N THR A 4 -8.28 -18.64 -2.78
CA THR A 4 -6.92 -18.35 -2.34
C THR A 4 -6.10 -17.67 -3.43
N ASP A 5 -6.20 -18.11 -4.69
CA ASP A 5 -5.52 -17.44 -5.82
C ASP A 5 -6.02 -16.01 -6.02
N LEU A 6 -7.32 -15.78 -5.80
CA LEU A 6 -7.96 -14.48 -5.98
C LEU A 6 -7.62 -13.51 -4.84
N ALA A 7 -7.58 -14.01 -3.60
CA ALA A 7 -7.09 -13.25 -2.44
C ALA A 7 -5.61 -12.88 -2.58
N ARG A 8 -4.77 -13.83 -3.00
CA ARG A 8 -3.35 -13.60 -3.29
C ARG A 8 -3.13 -12.52 -4.35
N ARG A 9 -3.86 -12.59 -5.46
CA ARG A 9 -3.74 -11.60 -6.54
C ARG A 9 -4.22 -10.21 -6.10
N ARG A 10 -5.30 -10.14 -5.31
CA ARG A 10 -5.79 -8.88 -4.74
C ARG A 10 -4.75 -8.27 -3.80
N GLY A 11 -4.18 -9.06 -2.91
CA GLY A 11 -3.18 -8.59 -1.97
C GLY A 11 -1.93 -8.03 -2.65
N LEU A 12 -1.41 -8.71 -3.67
CA LEU A 12 -0.28 -8.21 -4.48
C LEU A 12 -0.58 -6.85 -5.12
N LEU A 13 -1.78 -6.69 -5.71
CA LEU A 13 -2.17 -5.41 -6.33
C LEU A 13 -2.29 -4.27 -5.30
N VAL A 14 -2.80 -4.56 -4.11
CA VAL A 14 -2.88 -3.56 -3.03
C VAL A 14 -1.48 -3.16 -2.54
N TRP A 15 -0.57 -4.14 -2.40
CA TRP A 15 0.82 -3.88 -2.04
C TRP A 15 1.55 -3.02 -3.08
N GLU A 16 1.42 -3.35 -4.37
CA GLU A 16 2.00 -2.58 -5.47
C GLU A 16 1.48 -1.13 -5.47
N ALA A 17 0.16 -0.94 -5.32
CA ALA A 17 -0.45 0.38 -5.24
C ALA A 17 0.04 1.21 -4.02
N ALA A 18 0.23 0.57 -2.87
CA ALA A 18 0.78 1.23 -1.68
C ALA A 18 2.25 1.64 -1.90
N CYS A 19 3.06 0.79 -2.54
CA CYS A 19 4.44 1.10 -2.89
C CYS A 19 4.53 2.27 -3.88
N GLU A 20 3.63 2.33 -4.88
CA GLU A 20 3.56 3.45 -5.82
C GLU A 20 3.18 4.75 -5.11
N GLN A 21 2.17 4.74 -4.23
CA GLN A 21 1.79 5.93 -3.46
C GLN A 21 2.93 6.42 -2.55
N LEU A 22 3.65 5.50 -1.92
CA LEU A 22 4.82 5.84 -1.11
C LEU A 22 5.96 6.40 -1.97
N ASN A 23 6.22 5.82 -3.14
CA ASN A 23 7.22 6.34 -4.05
C ASN A 23 6.82 7.73 -4.58
N ASP A 24 5.55 7.95 -4.93
CA ASP A 24 5.01 9.26 -5.30
C ASP A 24 5.10 10.30 -4.17
N ALA A 25 4.94 9.84 -2.93
CA ALA A 25 5.09 10.63 -1.72
C ALA A 25 6.54 11.04 -1.47
N LEU A 26 7.48 10.13 -1.72
CA LEU A 26 8.91 10.33 -1.50
C LEU A 26 9.59 11.04 -2.68
N GLN A 27 9.09 10.87 -3.90
CA GLN A 27 9.58 11.58 -5.06
C GLN A 27 9.00 12.99 -5.09
N SER A 28 9.83 13.94 -4.66
CA SER A 28 9.61 15.37 -4.87
C SER A 28 9.66 15.68 -6.37
N ALA A 29 8.55 15.46 -7.08
CA ALA A 29 8.37 16.06 -8.40
C ALA A 29 8.46 17.59 -8.23
N PRO A 30 9.24 18.32 -9.05
CA PRO A 30 9.49 19.75 -8.86
C PRO A 30 8.23 20.65 -8.93
N ALA A 31 7.06 20.07 -9.22
CA ALA A 31 5.76 20.73 -9.26
C ALA A 31 4.77 20.27 -8.17
N ARG A 32 5.11 19.30 -7.31
CA ARG A 32 4.24 18.87 -6.21
C ARG A 32 4.65 19.55 -4.89
N PRO A 33 3.69 20.08 -4.11
CA PRO A 33 3.99 20.55 -2.78
C PRO A 33 4.52 19.38 -1.95
N PRO A 34 5.53 19.60 -1.07
CA PRO A 34 6.00 18.58 -0.16
C PRO A 34 4.84 18.08 0.69
N LEU A 35 4.78 16.77 0.91
CA LEU A 35 3.77 16.19 1.77
C LEU A 35 3.93 16.69 3.20
N THR A 36 2.79 16.94 3.84
CA THR A 36 2.73 17.21 5.27
C THR A 36 3.00 15.92 6.06
N LEU A 37 3.47 16.06 7.29
CA LEU A 37 3.70 14.92 8.19
C LEU A 37 2.44 14.08 8.40
N GLU A 38 1.26 14.71 8.40
CA GLU A 38 -0.04 14.03 8.52
C GLU A 38 -0.33 13.13 7.32
N GLN A 39 -0.06 13.62 6.10
CA GLN A 39 -0.23 12.82 4.88
C GLN A 39 0.74 11.63 4.84
N ILE A 40 1.94 11.79 5.39
CA ILE A 40 2.91 10.70 5.51
C ILE A 40 2.42 9.66 6.52
N ASP A 41 1.91 10.08 7.68
CA ASP A 41 1.37 9.18 8.71
C ASP A 41 0.16 8.38 8.20
N ASP A 42 -0.74 9.04 7.46
CA ASP A 42 -1.89 8.39 6.82
C ASP A 42 -1.46 7.34 5.78
N ALA A 43 -0.46 7.66 4.95
CA ALA A 43 0.08 6.73 3.97
C ALA A 43 0.71 5.49 4.65
N ILE A 44 1.45 5.69 5.74
CA ILE A 44 2.03 4.60 6.54
C ILE A 44 0.92 3.72 7.14
N ARG A 45 -0.14 4.32 7.68
CA ARG A 45 -1.27 3.59 8.27
C ARG A 45 -2.01 2.74 7.24
N LEU A 46 -2.23 3.29 6.04
CA LEU A 46 -2.82 2.57 4.90
C LEU A 46 -1.95 1.38 4.47
N ALA A 47 -0.64 1.59 4.34
CA ALA A 47 0.30 0.51 3.98
C ALA A 47 0.32 -0.60 5.04
N ARG A 48 0.29 -0.24 6.34
CA ARG A 48 0.25 -1.22 7.43
C ARG A 48 -1.01 -2.07 7.39
N LYS A 49 -2.18 -1.45 7.21
CA LYS A 49 -3.46 -2.17 7.10
C LYS A 49 -3.46 -3.15 5.92
N ALA A 50 -2.91 -2.75 4.78
CA ALA A 50 -2.79 -3.62 3.62
C ALA A 50 -1.89 -4.84 3.87
N LEU A 51 -0.79 -4.66 4.61
CA LEU A 51 0.08 -5.75 5.05
C LEU A 51 -0.64 -6.71 6.00
N ASP A 52 -1.37 -6.19 6.98
CA ASP A 52 -2.12 -7.03 7.93
C ASP A 52 -3.20 -7.85 7.18
N GLU A 53 -3.93 -7.25 6.22
CA GLU A 53 -4.91 -7.97 5.38
C GLU A 53 -4.27 -9.05 4.50
N LEU A 54 -3.03 -8.83 4.07
CA LEU A 54 -2.22 -9.79 3.31
C LEU A 54 -1.79 -10.96 4.21
N GLU A 55 -1.26 -10.68 5.39
CA GLU A 55 -0.84 -11.70 6.36
C GLU A 55 -2.01 -12.61 6.74
N ASP A 56 -3.18 -12.03 7.06
CA ASP A 56 -4.40 -12.79 7.32
C ASP A 56 -4.78 -13.72 6.15
N ALA A 57 -4.62 -13.25 4.91
CA ALA A 57 -4.97 -14.03 3.72
C ALA A 57 -3.97 -15.16 3.39
N PHE A 58 -2.73 -15.10 3.89
CA PHE A 58 -1.69 -16.10 3.63
C PHE A 58 -1.48 -17.09 4.78
N TYR A 59 -1.81 -16.71 6.02
CA TYR A 59 -1.58 -17.53 7.22
C TYR A 59 -2.85 -18.17 7.80
N THR A 60 -4.00 -18.08 7.10
CA THR A 60 -5.25 -18.78 7.40
C THR A 60 -5.63 -19.73 6.26
#